data_AF-A0A927ZYI4-F1
#
_entry.id   AF-A0A927ZYI4-F1
#
_cell.length_a   1.000
_cell.length_b   1.000
_cell.length_c   1.000
_cell.angle_alpha   90.00
_cell.angle_beta   90.00
_cell.angle_gamma   90.00
#
_symmetry.space_group_name_H-M   'P 1'
#
loop_
_entity.id
_entity.type
_entity.pdbx_description
1 polymer ?
#
loop_
_entity_poly.entity_id
_entity_poly.type
_entity_poly.pdbx_seq_one_letter_code
_entity_poly.pdbx_strand_id
1 'polypeptide(L)'
;MVKAMSKNFVQNWRWLLVLCLLMAYPLAASAEKINWVDEHYDFTRVKKAIVYDVVVVDKSEIDNDLIEAVMLEEYLKTAARPPYKMIRADKTVAISPGSPLEGADIYVMAEMLKWHNDSYVIDAYTSWETRTSTRKVKWSDGTWHEERYNYTVPVYHPARTVPTSTVRVRFDVYDAKTGKKVMSRDELRKRDSSDHGQQGIFGRISKKFFDDLGDKIKNE
;
A
#
# COMPACT_ATOMS: atom_id res chain seq x y z
N MET A 1 12.24 32.37 -37.01
CA MET A 1 10.78 32.56 -37.04
C MET A 1 10.14 31.27 -36.56
N VAL A 2 9.48 31.28 -35.40
CA VAL A 2 8.91 30.11 -34.69
C VAL A 2 7.42 29.99 -35.02
N LYS A 3 6.89 28.75 -34.93
CA LYS A 3 5.50 28.25 -35.12
C LYS A 3 5.22 27.70 -36.53
N ALA A 4 4.57 26.55 -36.70
CA ALA A 4 3.61 25.89 -35.82
C ALA A 4 3.76 24.35 -35.88
N MET A 5 4.17 23.75 -34.76
CA MET A 5 4.00 22.30 -34.56
C MET A 5 2.56 22.04 -34.11
N SER A 6 1.86 21.33 -34.98
CA SER A 6 0.52 20.76 -34.87
C SER A 6 0.04 20.47 -33.44
N LYS A 7 -1.01 21.20 -33.01
CA LYS A 7 -1.76 20.95 -31.77
C LYS A 7 -2.46 19.58 -31.72
N ASN A 8 -2.49 18.83 -32.83
CA ASN A 8 -3.23 17.56 -32.92
C ASN A 8 -2.44 16.36 -32.38
N PHE A 9 -1.11 16.48 -32.21
CA PHE A 9 -0.30 15.38 -31.69
C PHE A 9 -0.46 15.20 -30.17
N VAL A 10 -0.62 16.30 -29.43
CA VAL A 10 -0.77 16.30 -27.96
C VAL A 10 -2.14 15.79 -27.52
N GLN A 11 -3.17 15.94 -28.38
CA GLN A 11 -4.53 15.52 -28.06
C GLN A 11 -4.73 14.00 -28.16
N ASN A 12 -4.02 13.33 -29.08
CA ASN A 12 -4.11 11.87 -29.27
C ASN A 12 -3.34 11.07 -28.20
N TRP A 13 -2.30 11.65 -27.57
CA TRP A 13 -1.63 11.03 -26.42
C TRP A 13 -2.60 10.81 -25.26
N ARG A 14 -3.44 11.80 -24.96
CA ARG A 14 -4.34 11.76 -23.78
C ARG A 14 -5.36 10.63 -23.89
N TRP A 15 -5.80 10.29 -25.10
CA TRP A 15 -6.70 9.16 -25.35
C TRP A 15 -6.00 7.79 -25.27
N LEU A 16 -4.72 7.71 -25.66
CA LEU A 16 -3.89 6.51 -25.47
C LEU A 16 -3.66 6.18 -23.98
N LEU A 17 -3.46 7.19 -23.12
CA LEU A 17 -3.35 6.98 -21.67
C LEU A 17 -4.65 6.48 -21.02
N VAL A 18 -5.82 6.96 -21.49
CA VAL A 18 -7.13 6.50 -21.00
C VAL A 18 -7.40 5.06 -21.44
N LEU A 19 -6.95 4.65 -22.63
CA LEU A 19 -7.09 3.28 -23.13
C LEU A 19 -6.19 2.28 -22.37
N CYS A 20 -4.96 2.67 -22.01
CA CYS A 20 -4.07 1.84 -21.18
C CYS A 20 -4.61 1.66 -19.75
N LEU A 21 -5.34 2.64 -19.21
CA LEU A 21 -5.98 2.57 -17.89
C LEU A 21 -7.20 1.62 -17.86
N LEU A 22 -7.86 1.38 -19.00
CA LEU A 22 -9.01 0.47 -19.11
C LEU A 22 -8.61 -1.01 -19.33
N MET A 23 -7.38 -1.28 -19.76
CA MET A 23 -6.83 -2.65 -19.85
C MET A 23 -6.02 -3.07 -18.61
N ALA A 24 -5.83 -2.16 -17.65
CA ALA A 24 -5.36 -2.52 -16.33
C ALA A 24 -6.52 -3.21 -15.61
N TYR A 25 -6.58 -4.54 -15.69
CA TYR A 25 -7.42 -5.32 -14.77
C TYR A 25 -7.14 -4.82 -13.35
N PRO A 26 -8.13 -4.26 -12.63
CA PRO A 26 -7.90 -3.82 -11.27
C PRO A 26 -7.54 -5.06 -10.47
N LEU A 27 -6.25 -5.21 -10.13
CA LEU A 27 -5.82 -6.22 -9.18
C LEU A 27 -6.62 -5.97 -7.91
N ALA A 28 -7.38 -6.96 -7.48
CA ALA A 28 -8.20 -6.83 -6.28
C ALA A 28 -7.26 -6.53 -5.12
N ALA A 29 -7.38 -5.32 -4.58
CA ALA A 29 -6.67 -4.87 -3.40
C ALA A 29 -7.73 -4.52 -2.37
N SER A 30 -7.70 -5.23 -1.24
CA SER A 30 -8.56 -4.95 -0.10
C SER A 30 -7.71 -4.51 1.08
N ALA A 31 -8.22 -3.54 1.83
CA ALA A 31 -7.62 -3.04 3.06
C ALA A 31 -8.72 -2.88 4.11
N GLU A 32 -8.65 -3.68 5.17
CA GLU A 32 -9.43 -3.52 6.39
C GLU A 32 -8.57 -2.79 7.41
N LYS A 33 -9.10 -1.71 7.99
CA LYS A 33 -8.34 -0.83 8.87
C LYS A 33 -9.19 -0.41 10.06
N ILE A 34 -8.82 -0.84 11.25
CA ILE A 34 -9.41 -0.42 12.52
C ILE A 34 -8.42 0.53 13.18
N ASN A 35 -8.81 1.78 13.41
CA ASN A 35 -7.99 2.78 14.10
C ASN A 35 -8.66 3.23 15.38
N TRP A 36 -7.86 3.47 16.39
CA TRP A 36 -8.27 4.15 17.60
C TRP A 36 -7.19 5.17 17.99
N VAL A 37 -7.61 6.33 18.47
CA VAL A 37 -6.74 7.40 18.94
C VAL A 37 -7.40 8.01 20.15
N ASP A 38 -6.63 8.29 21.21
CA ASP A 38 -7.11 9.05 22.34
C ASP A 38 -7.28 10.52 21.92
N GLU A 39 -8.53 11.01 21.94
CA GLU A 39 -8.89 12.38 21.59
C GLU A 39 -8.31 13.42 22.55
N HIS A 40 -7.93 13.01 23.78
CA HIS A 40 -7.40 13.90 24.81
C HIS A 40 -5.87 13.87 24.89
N TYR A 41 -5.20 13.07 24.06
CA TYR A 41 -3.75 13.00 24.07
C TYR A 41 -3.12 14.04 23.13
N ASP A 42 -2.27 14.90 23.70
CA ASP A 42 -1.53 15.90 22.94
C ASP A 42 -0.24 15.32 22.34
N PHE A 43 -0.33 14.90 21.07
CA PHE A 43 0.80 14.35 20.30
C PHE A 43 1.88 15.38 19.95
N THR A 44 1.59 16.68 19.97
CA THR A 44 2.54 17.73 19.56
C THR A 44 3.75 17.82 20.50
N ARG A 45 3.57 17.33 21.74
CA ARG A 45 4.59 17.27 22.79
C ARG A 45 5.59 16.14 22.61
N VAL A 46 5.31 15.16 21.76
CA VAL A 46 6.21 14.03 21.52
C VAL A 46 7.49 14.50 20.82
N LYS A 47 8.65 14.23 21.43
CA LYS A 47 9.99 14.51 20.87
C LYS A 47 10.87 13.26 20.81
N LYS A 48 10.62 12.26 21.65
CA LYS A 48 11.37 11.00 21.70
C LYS A 48 10.40 9.82 21.74
N ALA A 49 10.65 8.83 20.88
CA ALA A 49 9.87 7.60 20.85
C ALA A 49 10.79 6.39 20.96
N ILE A 50 10.45 5.46 21.86
CA ILE A 50 11.04 4.12 21.84
C ILE A 50 10.29 3.28 20.83
N VAL A 51 11.02 2.59 19.96
CA VAL A 51 10.45 1.67 18.98
C VAL A 51 10.96 0.28 19.28
N TYR A 52 10.03 -0.62 19.60
CA TYR A 52 10.30 -2.05 19.79
C TYR A 52 10.30 -2.76 18.43
N ASP A 53 11.10 -3.82 18.32
CA ASP A 53 11.10 -4.65 17.12
C ASP A 53 9.73 -5.34 16.96
N VAL A 54 9.37 -5.66 15.71
CA VAL A 54 8.09 -6.30 15.39
C VAL A 54 8.05 -7.71 15.98
N VAL A 55 7.03 -8.01 16.78
CA VAL A 55 6.77 -9.35 17.28
C VAL A 55 6.00 -10.15 16.24
N VAL A 56 6.58 -11.25 15.75
CA VAL A 56 5.87 -12.17 14.86
C VAL A 56 5.11 -13.20 15.69
N VAL A 57 3.78 -13.16 15.61
CA VAL A 57 2.91 -14.05 16.40
C VAL A 57 2.87 -15.46 15.80
N ASP A 58 2.83 -15.56 14.48
CA ASP A 58 2.87 -16.82 13.74
C ASP A 58 4.01 -16.80 12.71
N LYS A 59 4.97 -17.71 12.90
CA LYS A 59 6.16 -17.87 12.05
C LYS A 59 6.03 -19.00 11.03
N SER A 60 4.92 -19.73 11.03
CA SER A 60 4.76 -20.95 10.21
C SER A 60 4.93 -20.72 8.71
N GLU A 61 4.65 -19.50 8.24
CA GLU A 61 4.73 -19.11 6.82
C GLU A 61 5.87 -18.10 6.54
N ILE A 62 6.76 -17.85 7.51
CA ILE A 62 7.96 -17.07 7.29
C ILE A 62 9.10 -18.02 6.94
N ASP A 63 9.38 -18.13 5.64
CA ASP A 63 10.25 -19.16 5.08
C ASP A 63 11.72 -19.09 5.53
N ASN A 64 12.21 -17.93 6.00
CA ASN A 64 13.57 -17.77 6.51
C ASN A 64 13.81 -16.49 7.34
N ASP A 65 14.94 -16.48 8.07
CA ASP A 65 15.41 -15.35 8.88
C ASP A 65 15.71 -14.08 8.06
N LEU A 66 16.02 -14.22 6.76
CA LEU A 66 16.30 -13.09 5.89
C LEU A 66 15.04 -12.23 5.67
N ILE A 67 13.86 -12.85 5.56
CA ILE A 67 12.58 -12.14 5.46
C ILE A 67 12.32 -11.33 6.73
N GLU A 68 12.55 -11.90 7.91
CA GLU A 68 12.41 -11.18 9.18
C GLU A 68 13.35 -9.98 9.25
N ALA A 69 14.61 -10.16 8.85
CA ALA A 69 15.61 -9.09 8.84
C ALA A 69 15.22 -7.94 7.89
N VAL A 70 14.79 -8.25 6.66
CA VAL A 70 14.36 -7.26 5.66
C VAL A 70 13.09 -6.54 6.13
N MET A 71 12.12 -7.26 6.70
CA MET A 71 10.94 -6.65 7.31
C MET A 71 11.33 -5.70 8.43
N LEU A 72 12.19 -6.13 9.34
CA LEU A 72 12.63 -5.32 10.46
C LEU A 72 13.34 -4.05 9.97
N GLU A 73 14.23 -4.17 8.97
CA GLU A 73 14.90 -3.01 8.37
C GLU A 73 13.91 -2.00 7.79
N GLU A 74 12.95 -2.45 6.98
CA GLU A 74 11.93 -1.56 6.40
C GLU A 74 11.03 -0.95 7.48
N TYR A 75 10.66 -1.72 8.51
CA TYR A 75 9.91 -1.21 9.66
C TYR A 75 10.66 -0.07 10.35
N LEU A 76 11.93 -0.27 10.71
CA LEU A 76 12.74 0.72 11.40
C LEU A 76 12.99 1.96 10.56
N LYS A 77 13.21 1.78 9.25
CA LYS A 77 13.31 2.88 8.29
C LYS A 77 12.04 3.71 8.26
N THR A 78 10.86 3.07 8.29
CA THR A 78 9.59 3.81 8.36
C THR A 78 9.36 4.46 9.73
N ALA A 79 9.77 3.81 10.81
CA ALA A 79 9.70 4.32 12.17
C ALA A 79 10.59 5.55 12.42
N ALA A 80 11.67 5.70 11.64
CA ALA A 80 12.54 6.86 11.72
C ALA A 80 12.01 8.11 10.97
N ARG A 81 10.89 8.00 10.24
CA ARG A 81 10.33 9.10 9.42
C ARG A 81 9.61 10.21 10.19
N PRO A 82 8.84 9.93 11.26
CA PRO A 82 8.17 10.96 12.05
C PRO A 82 9.17 11.94 12.68
N PRO A 83 8.74 13.16 13.06
CA PRO A 83 9.63 14.19 13.61
C PRO A 83 9.93 13.98 15.11
N TYR A 84 10.21 12.74 15.52
CA TYR A 84 10.73 12.41 16.85
C TYR A 84 12.13 11.82 16.74
N LYS A 85 12.90 11.88 17.83
CA LYS A 85 14.12 11.10 17.97
C LYS A 85 13.75 9.65 18.28
N MET A 86 13.97 8.77 17.30
CA MET A 86 13.78 7.33 17.49
C MET A 86 14.87 6.76 18.40
N ILE A 87 14.46 6.00 19.41
CA ILE A 87 15.31 5.20 20.27
C ILE A 87 14.92 3.75 20.04
N ARG A 88 15.88 2.91 19.66
CA ARG A 88 15.62 1.48 19.58
C ARG A 88 15.55 0.87 20.98
N ALA A 89 14.64 -0.09 21.19
CA ALA A 89 14.47 -0.77 22.47
C ALA A 89 15.76 -1.40 23.02
N ASP A 90 16.59 -2.03 22.18
CA ASP A 90 17.88 -2.62 22.56
C ASP A 90 18.90 -1.62 23.12
N LYS A 91 18.71 -0.32 22.82
CA LYS A 91 19.58 0.76 23.29
C LYS A 91 19.03 1.51 24.50
N THR A 92 17.83 1.17 24.98
CA THR A 92 17.17 1.89 26.08
C THR A 92 17.90 1.71 27.42
N VAL A 93 18.46 0.53 27.68
CA VAL A 93 19.23 0.21 28.90
C VAL A 93 20.47 1.10 29.04
N ALA A 94 21.10 1.49 27.92
CA ALA A 94 22.24 2.39 27.92
C ALA A 94 21.86 3.87 28.16
N ILE A 95 20.58 4.23 27.98
CA ILE A 95 20.09 5.60 28.08
C ILE A 95 19.50 5.89 29.46
N SER A 96 18.84 4.91 30.08
CA SER A 96 18.26 5.03 31.42
C SER A 96 18.41 3.71 32.19
N PRO A 97 19.53 3.51 32.92
CA PRO A 97 19.74 2.32 33.72
C PRO A 97 18.73 2.27 34.88
N GLY A 98 17.71 1.40 34.78
CA GLY A 98 16.70 1.18 35.81
C GLY A 98 15.26 1.54 35.43
N SER A 99 15.07 2.40 34.42
CA SER A 99 13.73 2.75 33.90
C SER A 99 13.81 3.17 32.43
N PRO A 100 13.81 2.19 31.49
CA PRO A 100 13.94 2.43 30.05
C PRO A 100 12.96 3.46 29.47
N LEU A 101 11.77 3.57 30.06
CA LEU A 101 10.68 4.42 29.58
C LEU A 101 10.81 5.89 30.00
N GLU A 102 11.54 6.20 31.07
CA GLU A 102 11.72 7.59 31.55
C GLU A 102 12.43 8.50 30.55
N GLY A 103 13.19 7.92 29.61
CA GLY A 103 13.91 8.64 28.58
C GLY A 103 13.07 9.05 27.35
N ALA A 104 11.80 8.66 27.27
CA ALA A 104 10.94 8.82 26.11
C ALA A 104 9.58 9.45 26.44
N ASP A 105 8.91 9.99 25.41
CA ASP A 105 7.56 10.52 25.54
C ASP A 105 6.52 9.43 25.21
N ILE A 106 6.81 8.61 24.20
CA ILE A 106 6.00 7.47 23.80
C ILE A 106 6.84 6.22 23.57
N TYR A 107 6.19 5.06 23.54
CA TYR A 107 6.76 3.86 22.93
C TYR A 107 5.77 3.19 21.97
N VAL A 108 6.33 2.54 20.94
CA VAL A 108 5.59 1.89 19.85
C VAL A 108 5.86 0.39 19.89
N MET A 109 4.79 -0.39 19.88
CA MET A 109 4.81 -1.84 19.72
C MET A 109 4.16 -2.23 18.41
N ALA A 110 4.66 -3.29 17.78
CA ALA A 110 4.12 -3.83 16.54
C ALA A 110 4.01 -5.37 16.63
N GLU A 111 2.88 -5.91 16.20
CA GLU A 111 2.62 -7.35 16.12
C GLU A 111 2.26 -7.74 14.69
N MET A 112 3.01 -8.67 14.11
CA MET A 112 2.65 -9.32 12.85
C MET A 112 1.68 -10.47 13.16
N LEU A 113 0.41 -10.26 12.83
CA LEU A 113 -0.69 -11.17 13.14
C LEU A 113 -0.99 -12.16 12.01
N LYS A 114 -0.66 -11.80 10.76
CA LYS A 114 -0.85 -12.68 9.61
C LYS A 114 0.18 -12.37 8.54
N TRP A 115 0.85 -13.41 8.06
CA TRP A 115 1.74 -13.39 6.91
C TRP A 115 1.38 -14.60 6.04
N HIS A 116 0.72 -14.37 4.90
CA HIS A 116 0.13 -15.49 4.16
C HIS A 116 0.16 -15.28 2.65
N ASN A 117 0.56 -16.31 1.91
CA ASN A 117 0.38 -16.39 0.46
C ASN A 117 -0.62 -17.51 0.13
N ASP A 118 -1.52 -17.21 -0.78
CA ASP A 118 -2.51 -18.15 -1.29
C ASP A 118 -2.68 -17.95 -2.80
N SER A 119 -3.56 -18.70 -3.43
CA SER A 119 -4.00 -18.44 -4.79
C SER A 119 -5.44 -18.90 -4.99
N TYR A 120 -6.11 -18.31 -5.97
CA TYR A 120 -7.39 -18.83 -6.44
C TYR A 120 -7.38 -18.98 -7.96
N VAL A 121 -8.21 -19.87 -8.48
CA VAL A 121 -8.36 -20.08 -9.92
C VAL A 121 -9.53 -19.24 -10.40
N ILE A 122 -9.28 -18.45 -11.45
CA ILE A 122 -10.35 -17.90 -12.29
C ILE A 122 -10.57 -18.91 -13.40
N ASP A 123 -11.76 -19.52 -13.41
CA ASP A 123 -12.14 -20.46 -14.46
C ASP A 123 -12.15 -19.81 -15.84
N ALA A 124 -12.02 -20.62 -16.88
CA ALA A 124 -12.12 -20.12 -18.24
C ALA A 124 -13.50 -19.50 -18.47
N TYR A 125 -13.54 -18.30 -19.06
CA TYR A 125 -14.78 -17.61 -19.36
C TYR A 125 -14.68 -16.88 -20.70
N THR A 126 -15.84 -16.61 -21.30
CA THR A 126 -15.94 -15.81 -22.52
C THR A 126 -16.63 -14.50 -22.18
N SER A 127 -15.99 -13.38 -22.47
CA SER A 127 -16.57 -12.04 -22.33
C SER A 127 -16.85 -11.42 -23.70
N TRP A 128 -17.91 -10.62 -23.79
CA TRP A 128 -18.18 -9.81 -24.97
C TRP A 128 -17.41 -8.50 -24.88
N GLU A 129 -16.41 -8.33 -25.74
CA GLU A 129 -15.57 -7.13 -25.74
C GLU A 129 -15.87 -6.26 -26.96
N THR A 130 -15.98 -4.96 -26.72
CA THR A 130 -16.13 -3.98 -27.80
C THR A 130 -14.77 -3.73 -28.45
N ARG A 131 -14.70 -3.99 -29.75
CA ARG A 131 -13.56 -3.66 -30.60
C ARG A 131 -13.95 -2.53 -31.54
N THR A 132 -12.94 -1.79 -31.98
CA THR A 132 -13.11 -0.66 -32.88
C THR A 132 -12.40 -0.98 -34.19
N SER A 133 -13.11 -0.85 -35.30
CA SER A 133 -12.55 -1.00 -36.65
C SER A 133 -12.95 0.18 -37.53
N THR A 134 -12.25 0.35 -38.64
CA THR A 134 -12.57 1.35 -39.65
C THR A 134 -13.11 0.67 -40.90
N ARG A 135 -14.14 1.26 -41.51
CA ARG A 135 -14.66 0.86 -42.82
C ARG A 135 -14.72 2.08 -43.74
N LYS A 136 -14.52 1.87 -45.04
CA LYS A 136 -14.78 2.91 -46.04
C LYS A 136 -16.24 2.88 -46.44
N VAL A 137 -16.94 4.01 -46.29
CA VAL A 137 -18.34 4.16 -46.66
C VAL A 137 -18.41 5.23 -47.75
N LYS A 138 -19.23 4.98 -48.77
CA LYS A 138 -19.47 5.93 -49.86
C LYS A 138 -20.69 6.78 -49.50
N TRP A 139 -20.54 8.09 -49.46
CA TRP A 139 -21.66 9.02 -49.28
C TRP A 139 -22.46 9.19 -50.56
N SER A 140 -23.67 9.76 -50.44
CA SER A 140 -24.60 9.98 -51.55
C SER A 140 -24.05 10.90 -52.65
N ASP A 141 -23.08 11.75 -52.31
CA ASP A 141 -22.36 12.63 -53.25
C ASP A 141 -21.24 11.91 -54.04
N GLY A 142 -21.03 10.62 -53.79
CA GLY A 142 -20.04 9.79 -54.46
C GLY A 142 -18.67 9.77 -53.79
N THR A 143 -18.45 10.55 -52.73
CA THR A 143 -17.17 10.59 -52.01
C THR A 143 -17.03 9.43 -51.02
N TRP A 144 -15.80 8.98 -50.80
CA TRP A 144 -15.48 7.93 -49.81
C TRP A 144 -14.94 8.56 -48.53
N HIS A 145 -15.43 8.12 -47.39
CA HIS A 145 -14.90 8.49 -46.08
C HIS A 145 -14.67 7.25 -45.23
N GLU A 146 -13.73 7.36 -44.30
CA GLU A 146 -13.49 6.32 -43.30
C GLU A 146 -14.39 6.55 -42.10
N GLU A 147 -15.25 5.58 -41.81
CA GLU A 147 -16.09 5.55 -40.64
C GLU A 147 -15.49 4.59 -39.62
N ARG A 148 -15.30 5.06 -38.39
CA ARG A 148 -14.93 4.23 -37.25
C ARG A 148 -16.19 3.68 -36.61
N TYR A 149 -16.30 2.36 -36.52
CA TYR A 149 -17.44 1.70 -35.90
C TYR A 149 -16.99 0.74 -34.80
N ASN A 150 -17.89 0.52 -33.84
CA ASN A 150 -17.71 -0.41 -32.74
C ASN A 150 -18.52 -1.68 -33.03
N TYR A 151 -17.93 -2.83 -32.73
CA TYR A 151 -18.59 -4.13 -32.81
C TYR A 151 -18.14 -4.99 -31.64
N THR A 152 -19.03 -5.85 -31.15
CA THR A 152 -18.74 -6.77 -30.05
C THR A 152 -18.29 -8.10 -30.60
N VAL A 153 -17.20 -8.63 -30.04
CA VAL A 153 -16.73 -9.98 -30.33
C VAL A 153 -16.64 -10.79 -29.04
N PRO A 154 -16.96 -12.09 -29.08
CA PRO A 154 -16.67 -12.97 -27.96
C PRO A 154 -15.14 -13.13 -27.86
N VAL A 155 -14.60 -12.87 -26.68
CA VAL A 155 -13.19 -13.07 -26.36
C VAL A 155 -13.10 -14.16 -25.31
N TYR A 156 -12.37 -15.23 -25.66
CA TYR A 156 -12.12 -16.35 -24.76
C TYR A 156 -10.93 -16.03 -23.85
N HIS A 157 -11.14 -16.17 -22.55
CA HIS A 157 -10.12 -16.05 -21.52
C HIS A 157 -9.83 -17.43 -20.94
N PRO A 158 -8.60 -17.97 -21.09
CA PRO A 158 -8.26 -19.26 -20.50
C PRO A 158 -8.27 -19.18 -18.97
N ALA A 159 -8.50 -20.33 -18.33
CA ALA A 159 -8.39 -20.44 -16.88
C ALA A 159 -7.00 -19.99 -16.42
N ARG A 160 -6.93 -19.25 -15.31
CA ARG A 160 -5.66 -18.77 -14.77
C ARG A 160 -5.67 -18.77 -13.25
N THR A 161 -4.51 -19.07 -12.68
CA THR A 161 -4.27 -18.95 -11.23
C THR A 161 -3.87 -17.52 -10.90
N VAL A 162 -4.51 -16.94 -9.90
CA VAL A 162 -4.20 -15.62 -9.36
C VAL A 162 -3.55 -15.79 -8.00
N PRO A 163 -2.25 -15.49 -7.85
CA PRO A 163 -1.60 -15.49 -6.55
C PRO A 163 -2.11 -14.31 -5.71
N THR A 164 -2.25 -14.51 -4.40
CA THR A 164 -2.71 -13.49 -3.46
C THR A 164 -1.80 -13.45 -2.24
N SER A 165 -1.49 -12.24 -1.78
CA SER A 165 -0.69 -12.01 -0.57
C SER A 165 -1.56 -11.31 0.48
N THR A 166 -1.53 -11.80 1.71
CA THR A 166 -2.26 -11.24 2.85
C THR A 166 -1.30 -10.92 3.99
N VAL A 167 -1.40 -9.71 4.53
CA VAL A 167 -0.63 -9.27 5.70
C VAL A 167 -1.57 -8.60 6.69
N ARG A 168 -1.46 -8.92 7.98
CA ARG A 168 -2.14 -8.19 9.06
C ARG A 168 -1.13 -7.76 10.12
N VAL A 169 -1.11 -6.47 10.43
CA VAL A 169 -0.22 -5.90 11.45
C VAL A 169 -1.03 -5.08 12.42
N ARG A 170 -0.73 -5.23 13.71
CA ARG A 170 -1.20 -4.35 14.75
C ARG A 170 -0.07 -3.44 15.23
N PHE A 171 -0.36 -2.15 15.35
CA PHE A 171 0.52 -1.18 16.00
C PHE A 171 -0.20 -0.60 17.21
N ASP A 172 0.52 -0.46 18.31
CA ASP A 172 0.05 0.23 19.49
C ASP A 172 1.10 1.28 19.92
N VAL A 173 0.62 2.48 20.23
CA VAL A 173 1.42 3.58 20.78
C VAL A 173 0.94 3.84 22.20
N TYR A 174 1.89 3.96 23.10
CA TYR A 174 1.64 4.21 24.52
C TYR A 174 2.38 5.45 24.98
N ASP A 175 1.76 6.21 25.88
CA ASP A 175 2.44 7.23 26.66
C ASP A 175 3.45 6.57 27.60
N ALA A 176 4.72 6.97 27.50
CA ALA A 176 5.79 6.28 28.23
C ALA A 176 5.75 6.53 29.75
N LYS A 177 5.11 7.62 30.19
CA LYS A 177 5.03 7.99 31.62
C LYS A 177 3.91 7.24 32.33
N THR A 178 2.75 7.16 31.68
CA THR A 178 1.53 6.61 32.27
C THR A 178 1.26 5.17 31.85
N GLY A 179 1.91 4.68 30.80
CA GLY A 179 1.65 3.37 30.21
C GLY A 179 0.30 3.26 29.51
N LYS A 180 -0.46 4.36 29.39
CA LYS A 180 -1.76 4.35 28.71
C LYS A 180 -1.55 4.26 27.21
N LYS A 181 -2.36 3.44 26.54
CA LYS A 181 -2.43 3.41 25.08
C LYS A 181 -3.02 4.74 24.61
N VAL A 182 -2.44 5.34 23.59
CA VAL A 182 -2.84 6.65 23.04
C VAL A 182 -3.18 6.57 21.54
N MET A 183 -2.69 5.55 20.85
CA MET A 183 -3.05 5.26 19.47
C MET A 183 -2.93 3.76 19.20
N SER A 184 -3.82 3.23 18.37
CA SER A 184 -3.79 1.85 17.91
C SER A 184 -4.23 1.75 16.46
N ARG A 185 -3.64 0.80 15.73
CA ARG A 185 -4.06 0.44 14.38
C ARG A 185 -3.96 -1.05 14.20
N ASP A 186 -5.06 -1.67 13.81
CA ASP A 186 -5.06 -3.02 13.27
C ASP A 186 -5.39 -2.93 11.77
N GLU A 187 -4.47 -3.39 10.93
CA GLU A 187 -4.61 -3.26 9.49
C GLU A 187 -4.32 -4.59 8.80
N LEU A 188 -5.32 -5.12 8.09
CA LEU A 188 -5.23 -6.27 7.20
C LEU A 188 -5.28 -5.80 5.75
N ARG A 189 -4.31 -6.21 4.94
CA ARG A 189 -4.34 -6.00 3.49
C ARG A 189 -4.21 -7.31 2.75
N LYS A 190 -5.07 -7.49 1.75
CA LYS A 190 -5.01 -8.57 0.77
C LYS A 190 -4.80 -7.97 -0.62
N ARG A 191 -3.89 -8.55 -1.41
CA ARG A 191 -3.63 -8.08 -2.77
C ARG A 191 -3.36 -9.25 -3.72
N ASP A 192 -4.07 -9.22 -4.84
CA ASP A 192 -3.84 -10.12 -5.97
C ASP A 192 -2.61 -9.68 -6.76
N SER A 193 -1.82 -10.65 -7.23
CA SER A 193 -0.62 -10.47 -8.07
C SER A 193 0.26 -9.29 -7.63
N SER A 194 0.68 -9.30 -6.36
CA SER A 194 1.59 -8.28 -5.83
C SER A 194 3.03 -8.56 -6.26
N ASP A 195 3.60 -7.75 -7.16
CA ASP A 195 5.02 -7.83 -7.58
C ASP A 195 6.01 -7.72 -6.41
N HIS A 196 5.56 -7.18 -5.26
CA HIS A 196 6.34 -7.03 -4.04
C HIS A 196 5.88 -7.96 -2.90
N GLY A 197 4.97 -8.91 -3.18
CA GLY A 197 4.48 -9.92 -2.23
C GLY A 197 3.96 -9.34 -0.90
N GLN A 198 4.09 -10.12 0.18
CA GLN A 198 3.79 -9.66 1.54
C GLN A 198 4.73 -8.54 2.01
N GLN A 199 6.02 -8.58 1.65
CA GLN A 199 7.02 -7.57 2.07
C GLN A 199 6.61 -6.15 1.66
N GLY A 200 6.20 -5.97 0.41
CA GLY A 200 5.71 -4.67 -0.07
C GLY A 200 4.39 -4.26 0.56
N ILE A 201 3.52 -5.22 0.92
CA ILE A 201 2.30 -4.91 1.69
C ILE A 201 2.68 -4.41 3.08
N PHE A 202 3.54 -5.13 3.79
CA PHE A 202 4.04 -4.77 5.12
C PHE A 202 4.68 -3.38 5.12
N GLY A 203 5.62 -3.11 4.20
CA GLY A 203 6.28 -1.80 4.10
C GLY A 203 5.29 -0.66 3.88
N ARG A 204 4.24 -0.87 3.07
CA ARG A 204 3.18 0.13 2.86
C ARG A 204 2.30 0.35 4.09
N ILE A 205 1.99 -0.71 4.84
CA ILE A 205 1.25 -0.61 6.10
C ILE A 205 2.09 0.18 7.11
N SER A 206 3.34 -0.23 7.36
CA SER A 206 4.26 0.41 8.31
C SER A 206 4.50 1.88 7.95
N LYS A 207 4.79 2.17 6.68
CA LYS A 207 4.95 3.55 6.20
C LYS A 207 3.70 4.39 6.49
N LYS A 208 2.50 3.89 6.17
CA LYS A 208 1.26 4.65 6.38
C LYS A 208 0.95 4.85 7.87
N PHE A 209 1.29 3.88 8.71
CA PHE A 209 1.16 4.03 10.17
C PHE A 209 2.06 5.14 10.70
N PHE A 210 3.36 5.12 10.37
CA PHE A 210 4.29 6.13 10.85
C PHE A 210 4.09 7.49 10.21
N ASP A 211 3.68 7.58 8.94
CA ASP A 211 3.27 8.86 8.35
C ASP A 211 2.10 9.46 9.14
N ASP A 212 1.07 8.67 9.48
CA ASP A 212 -0.08 9.16 10.25
C ASP A 212 0.28 9.55 11.70
N LEU A 213 1.18 8.80 12.35
CA LEU A 213 1.72 9.18 13.66
C LEU A 213 2.53 10.48 13.55
N GLY A 214 3.35 10.60 12.52
CA GLY A 214 4.15 11.79 12.27
C GLY A 214 3.30 13.03 11.98
N ASP A 215 2.19 12.86 11.26
CA ASP A 215 1.24 13.93 11.00
C ASP A 215 0.61 14.43 12.30
N LYS A 216 0.21 13.54 13.22
CA LYS A 216 -0.30 13.90 14.56
C LYS A 216 0.70 14.66 15.42
N ILE A 217 1.99 14.37 15.27
CA ILE A 217 3.04 15.07 16.02
C ILE A 217 3.33 16.45 15.42
N LYS A 218 3.14 16.61 14.11
CA LYS A 218 3.31 17.90 13.41
C LYS A 218 2.11 18.82 13.59
N ASN A 219 0.91 18.25 13.49
CA ASN A 219 -0.35 18.94 13.35
C ASN A 219 -1.40 18.20 14.16
N GLU A 220 -2.28 18.92 14.87
CA GLU A 220 -3.48 18.33 15.50
C GLU A 220 -4.44 17.76 14.44
#